data_AF-A0A7C1HKF5-F1
#
_entry.id   AF-A0A7C1HKF5-F1
#
_cell.length_a   1.000
_cell.length_b   1.000
_cell.length_c   1.000
_cell.angle_alpha   90.00
_cell.angle_beta   90.00
_cell.angle_gamma   90.00
#
_symmetry.space_group_name_H-M   'P 1'
#
loop_
_entity.id
_entity.type
_entity.pdbx_description
1 polymer ?
#
loop_
_entity_poly.entity_id
_entity_poly.type
_entity_poly.pdbx_seq_one_letter_code
_entity_poly.pdbx_strand_id
1 'polypeptide(L)'
;MDIKQRIMHEDDNIVVINKPAGVPTVPGRNLVDPSNIYGALKKIYGTIFIVHRLDKDTSGVIIFAKDAATHRAISMMFDRGEVKKMYVSILMGRTEKKSGVIDLPLAPLRKKSGVMTVDEKSGKKAVTRYKVEENFGNCFFAGVFPETGKTHQIRVHFAAIGHPVVGDRVYDRIEAVGEAKRASYEKMKAEGAPAAVKRMLLHSAVVSFRHPGTRKEESFRAPLPDDFKLTLELLRVKKRFAGERKPLKPAVRLLKKKGKE
;
A
#
# COMPACT_ATOMS: atom_id res chain seq x y z
N MET A 1 -18.43 12.29 3.13
CA MET A 1 -17.42 11.90 4.13
C MET A 1 -17.37 12.98 5.18
N ASP A 2 -17.57 12.63 6.45
CA ASP A 2 -17.31 13.56 7.55
C ASP A 2 -15.79 13.59 7.82
N ILE A 3 -15.13 14.64 7.34
CA ILE A 3 -13.67 14.80 7.47
C ILE A 3 -13.27 15.11 8.92
N LYS A 4 -14.16 15.69 9.73
CA LYS A 4 -13.83 16.08 11.12
C LYS A 4 -13.53 14.84 11.97
N GLN A 5 -14.31 13.77 11.80
CA GLN A 5 -14.09 12.48 12.47
C GLN A 5 -12.78 11.77 12.04
N ARG A 6 -12.08 12.29 11.03
CA ARG A 6 -10.84 11.72 10.49
C ARG A 6 -9.60 12.51 10.94
N ILE A 7 -9.78 13.65 11.62
CA ILE A 7 -8.68 14.43 12.17
C ILE A 7 -8.05 13.64 13.32
N MET A 8 -6.76 13.32 13.17
CA MET A 8 -5.97 12.63 14.18
C MET A 8 -5.25 13.61 15.09
N HIS A 9 -4.88 14.76 14.54
CA HIS A 9 -4.17 15.83 15.22
C HIS A 9 -4.43 17.15 14.50
N GLU A 10 -4.54 18.22 15.27
CA GLU A 10 -4.66 19.58 14.78
C GLU A 10 -3.99 20.53 15.77
N ASP A 11 -3.17 21.44 15.26
CA ASP A 11 -2.61 22.57 15.99
C ASP A 11 -2.59 23.81 15.08
N ASP A 12 -1.81 24.84 15.44
CA ASP A 12 -1.70 26.07 14.67
C ASP A 12 -0.97 25.90 13.33
N ASN A 13 -0.13 24.88 13.19
CA ASN A 13 0.72 24.66 12.02
C ASN A 13 0.17 23.59 11.08
N ILE A 14 -0.33 22.48 11.61
CA ILE A 14 -0.67 21.29 10.81
C ILE A 14 -2.05 20.72 11.13
N VAL A 15 -2.58 19.98 10.16
CA VAL A 15 -3.69 19.06 10.34
C VAL A 15 -3.27 17.69 9.83
N VAL A 16 -3.47 16.67 10.65
CA VAL A 16 -3.16 15.27 10.31
C VAL A 16 -4.45 14.48 10.19
N ILE A 17 -4.61 13.77 9.07
CA ILE A 17 -5.82 13.03 8.73
C ILE A 17 -5.53 11.54 8.61
N ASN A 18 -6.41 10.70 9.18
CA ASN A 18 -6.48 9.28 8.84
C ASN A 18 -7.31 9.11 7.56
N LYS A 19 -6.66 9.27 6.40
CA LYS A 19 -7.32 9.23 5.11
C LYS A 19 -7.98 7.87 4.86
N PRO A 20 -9.29 7.80 4.53
CA PRO A 20 -9.90 6.57 4.05
C PRO A 20 -9.38 6.20 2.66
N ALA A 21 -9.34 4.89 2.38
CA ALA A 21 -9.18 4.43 1.00
C ALA A 21 -10.43 4.78 0.15
N GLY A 22 -10.25 4.90 -1.16
CA GLY A 22 -11.31 5.24 -2.11
C GLY A 22 -11.52 6.74 -2.29
N VAL A 23 -10.94 7.58 -1.43
CA VAL A 23 -11.04 9.05 -1.52
C VAL A 23 -9.73 9.64 -2.02
N PRO A 24 -9.71 10.41 -3.13
CA PRO A 24 -8.50 11.09 -3.59
C PRO A 24 -7.96 12.11 -2.58
N THR A 25 -6.64 12.32 -2.55
CA THR A 25 -6.03 13.40 -1.76
C THR A 25 -6.39 14.78 -2.33
N VAL A 26 -6.26 14.92 -3.65
CA VAL A 26 -6.46 16.15 -4.42
C VAL A 26 -7.56 15.94 -5.47
N PRO A 27 -8.16 17.02 -6.02
CA PRO A 27 -9.10 16.89 -7.14
C PRO A 27 -8.49 16.09 -8.29
N GLY A 28 -9.32 15.26 -8.93
CA GLY A 28 -8.93 14.58 -10.18
C GLY A 28 -8.92 15.55 -11.36
N ARG A 29 -9.00 15.00 -12.59
CA ARG A 29 -9.11 15.82 -13.81
C ARG A 29 -10.35 16.73 -13.81
N ASN A 30 -11.41 16.34 -13.10
CA ASN A 30 -12.53 17.22 -12.79
C ASN A 30 -12.18 18.04 -11.54
N LEU A 31 -11.71 19.27 -11.76
CA LEU A 31 -11.25 20.21 -10.72
C LEU A 31 -12.36 20.67 -9.77
N VAL A 32 -13.63 20.41 -10.11
CA VAL A 32 -14.82 20.87 -9.39
C VAL A 32 -15.37 19.82 -8.42
N ASP A 33 -14.86 18.58 -8.42
CA ASP A 33 -15.36 17.53 -7.51
C ASP A 33 -14.79 17.72 -6.09
N PRO A 34 -15.62 18.12 -5.09
CA PRO A 34 -15.19 18.29 -3.71
C PRO A 34 -14.96 16.95 -2.99
N SER A 35 -15.12 15.80 -3.66
CA SER A 35 -14.98 14.45 -3.11
C SER A 35 -13.51 14.05 -2.90
N ASN A 36 -12.68 14.95 -2.39
CA ASN A 36 -11.27 14.73 -2.08
C ASN A 36 -10.90 15.37 -0.72
N ILE A 37 -9.82 14.89 -0.10
CA ILE A 37 -9.41 15.35 1.23
C ILE A 37 -9.12 16.85 1.25
N TYR A 38 -8.36 17.34 0.27
CA TYR A 38 -7.98 18.75 0.19
C TYR A 38 -9.21 19.67 0.10
N GLY A 39 -10.17 19.36 -0.78
CA GLY A 39 -11.40 20.12 -0.93
C GLY A 39 -12.24 20.16 0.35
N ALA A 40 -12.31 19.05 1.08
CA ALA A 40 -13.01 18.98 2.36
C ALA A 40 -12.34 19.85 3.44
N LEU A 41 -11.01 19.82 3.55
CA LEU A 41 -10.27 20.65 4.51
C LEU A 41 -10.32 22.13 4.12
N LYS A 42 -10.24 22.46 2.83
CA LYS A 42 -10.33 23.83 2.33
C LYS A 42 -11.65 24.51 2.73
N LYS A 43 -12.76 23.76 2.74
CA LYS A 43 -14.06 24.26 3.21
C LYS A 43 -14.08 24.59 4.71
N ILE A 44 -13.23 23.95 5.51
CA ILE A 44 -13.16 24.14 6.97
C ILE A 44 -12.19 25.27 7.31
N TYR A 45 -11.00 25.28 6.70
CA TYR A 45 -9.91 26.19 7.09
C TYR A 45 -9.72 27.39 6.16
N GLY A 46 -10.40 27.42 5.01
CA GLY A 46 -10.20 28.44 3.96
C GLY A 46 -8.88 28.23 3.22
N THR A 47 -7.76 28.47 3.91
CA THR A 47 -6.41 28.26 3.40
C THR A 47 -5.79 27.01 4.04
N ILE A 48 -5.36 26.08 3.22
CA ILE A 48 -4.69 24.85 3.62
C ILE A 48 -3.75 24.42 2.48
N PHE A 49 -2.62 23.79 2.81
CA PHE A 49 -1.56 23.43 1.86
C PHE A 49 -1.28 21.92 1.87
N ILE A 50 -1.09 21.36 0.69
CA ILE A 50 -0.74 19.95 0.48
C ILE A 50 0.78 19.82 0.53
N VAL A 51 1.30 19.08 1.52
CA VAL A 51 2.75 18.80 1.64
C VAL A 51 3.16 17.45 1.04
N HIS A 52 2.24 16.48 0.99
CA HIS A 52 2.43 15.20 0.32
C HIS A 52 1.09 14.59 -0.09
N ARG A 53 1.12 13.46 -0.81
CA ARG A 53 -0.10 12.83 -1.34
C ARG A 53 -0.07 11.32 -1.13
N LEU A 54 -1.26 10.77 -0.90
CA LEU A 54 -1.53 9.34 -0.99
C LEU A 54 -2.40 9.04 -2.22
N ASP A 55 -2.18 7.89 -2.84
CA ASP A 55 -3.04 7.37 -3.90
C ASP A 55 -4.49 7.25 -3.40
N LYS A 56 -5.46 7.27 -4.34
CA LYS A 56 -6.90 7.20 -4.02
C LYS A 56 -7.23 6.03 -3.07
N ASP A 57 -6.73 4.84 -3.38
CA ASP A 57 -7.03 3.61 -2.63
C ASP A 57 -6.04 3.32 -1.48
N THR A 58 -5.00 4.15 -1.32
CA THR A 58 -4.12 4.09 -0.14
C THR A 58 -4.79 4.79 1.03
N SER A 59 -4.83 4.13 2.18
CA SER A 59 -5.38 4.69 3.42
C SER A 59 -4.28 5.18 4.36
N GLY A 60 -4.63 5.87 5.45
CA GLY A 60 -3.73 6.16 6.56
C GLY A 60 -3.27 7.61 6.64
N VAL A 61 -2.14 7.83 7.30
CA VAL A 61 -1.65 9.15 7.71
C VAL A 61 -1.33 10.03 6.49
N ILE A 62 -1.97 11.19 6.44
CA ILE A 62 -1.64 12.29 5.54
C ILE A 62 -1.61 13.61 6.32
N ILE A 63 -0.71 14.51 5.93
CA ILE A 63 -0.45 15.78 6.64
C ILE A 63 -0.76 16.93 5.69
N PHE A 64 -1.33 17.99 6.25
CA PHE A 64 -1.56 19.27 5.59
C PHE A 64 -0.99 20.39 6.46
N ALA A 65 -0.48 21.44 5.83
CA ALA A 65 -0.02 22.64 6.52
C ALA A 65 -1.12 23.72 6.49
N LYS A 66 -1.29 24.45 7.60
CA LYS A 66 -2.28 25.53 7.77
C LYS A 66 -1.76 26.88 7.26
N ASP A 67 -0.44 27.03 7.15
CA ASP A 67 0.20 28.26 6.66
C ASP A 67 1.35 27.98 5.66
N ALA A 68 1.77 29.04 4.96
CA ALA A 68 2.78 28.96 3.91
C ALA A 68 4.22 28.73 4.41
N ALA A 69 4.53 29.11 5.65
CA ALA A 69 5.83 28.87 6.26
C ALA A 69 5.96 27.39 6.65
N THR A 70 4.93 26.83 7.28
CA THR A 70 4.82 25.40 7.60
C THR A 70 4.85 24.54 6.33
N HIS A 71 4.12 24.94 5.27
CA HIS A 71 4.16 24.27 3.98
C HIS A 71 5.58 24.20 3.41
N ARG A 72 6.30 25.32 3.38
CA ARG A 72 7.70 25.35 2.90
C ARG A 72 8.61 24.45 3.73
N ALA A 73 8.52 24.53 5.05
CA ALA A 73 9.36 23.75 5.95
C ALA A 73 9.16 22.24 5.74
N ILE A 74 7.91 21.76 5.76
CA ILE A 74 7.61 20.33 5.61
C ILE A 74 7.93 19.84 4.19
N SER A 75 7.63 20.63 3.16
CA SER A 75 7.97 20.27 1.77
C SER A 75 9.48 20.11 1.57
N MET A 76 10.31 20.95 2.21
CA MET A 76 11.77 20.77 2.21
C MET A 76 12.21 19.50 2.94
N MET A 77 11.57 19.15 4.07
CA MET A 77 11.87 17.90 4.78
C MET A 77 11.55 16.67 3.91
N PHE A 78 10.45 16.70 3.14
CA PHE A 78 10.13 15.62 2.19
C PHE A 78 11.17 15.52 1.08
N ASP A 79 11.61 16.65 0.53
CA ASP A 79 12.61 16.70 -0.53
C ASP A 79 13.98 16.17 -0.06
N ARG A 80 14.37 16.52 1.17
CA ARG A 80 15.62 16.06 1.81
C ARG A 80 15.56 14.64 2.37
N GLY A 81 14.40 13.98 2.35
CA GLY A 81 14.23 12.65 2.92
C GLY A 81 14.25 12.61 4.45
N GLU A 82 14.03 13.73 5.12
CA GLU A 82 14.01 13.85 6.59
C GLU A 82 12.70 13.31 7.19
N VAL A 83 11.63 13.19 6.39
CA VAL A 83 10.35 12.61 6.80
C VAL A 83 10.41 11.09 6.75
N LYS A 84 10.32 10.45 7.92
CA LYS A 84 10.25 8.99 8.04
C LYS A 84 8.83 8.52 7.81
N LYS A 85 8.66 7.54 6.92
CA LYS A 85 7.37 6.96 6.57
C LYS A 85 7.41 5.45 6.80
N MET A 86 6.39 4.92 7.46
CA MET A 86 6.14 3.49 7.53
C MET A 86 4.75 3.20 6.98
N TYR A 87 4.73 2.38 5.94
CA TYR A 87 3.53 1.78 5.39
C TYR A 87 3.42 0.33 5.85
N VAL A 88 2.23 -0.21 5.75
CA VAL A 88 1.99 -1.65 5.84
C VAL A 88 1.21 -2.11 4.62
N SER A 89 1.51 -3.31 4.15
CA SER A 89 0.92 -3.87 2.93
C SER A 89 0.74 -5.37 3.03
N ILE A 90 -0.32 -5.89 2.42
CA ILE A 90 -0.44 -7.32 2.10
C ILE A 90 -0.01 -7.50 0.65
N LEU A 91 0.93 -8.42 0.43
CA LEU A 91 1.64 -8.62 -0.83
C LEU A 91 1.41 -10.04 -1.32
N MET A 92 1.29 -10.20 -2.64
CA MET A 92 1.08 -11.51 -3.25
C MET A 92 2.34 -12.39 -3.15
N GLY A 93 2.11 -13.68 -2.91
CA GLY A 93 3.13 -14.72 -2.93
C GLY A 93 3.75 -15.05 -1.60
N ARG A 94 4.88 -15.75 -1.67
CA ARG A 94 5.71 -16.13 -0.54
C ARG A 94 7.10 -15.55 -0.73
N THR A 95 7.74 -15.19 0.37
CA THR A 95 9.18 -14.94 0.39
C THR A 95 9.81 -15.55 1.62
N GLU A 96 11.00 -16.12 1.47
CA GLU A 96 11.82 -16.59 2.57
C GLU A 96 12.66 -15.46 3.19
N LYS A 97 12.82 -14.35 2.45
CA LYS A 97 13.53 -13.17 2.95
C LYS A 97 12.71 -12.50 4.06
N LYS A 98 13.33 -12.30 5.22
CA LYS A 98 12.73 -11.57 6.34
C LYS A 98 12.68 -10.05 6.12
N SER A 99 13.55 -9.54 5.25
CA SER A 99 13.63 -8.12 4.89
C SER A 99 14.36 -7.94 3.57
N GLY A 100 14.27 -6.76 2.97
CA GLY A 100 15.01 -6.43 1.78
C GLY A 100 14.98 -4.95 1.42
N VAL A 101 15.73 -4.62 0.36
CA VAL A 101 15.78 -3.29 -0.25
C VAL A 101 15.45 -3.47 -1.72
N ILE A 102 14.59 -2.60 -2.24
CA ILE A 102 14.27 -2.48 -3.66
C ILE A 102 14.80 -1.11 -4.10
N ASP A 103 15.91 -1.11 -4.81
CA ASP A 103 16.51 0.08 -5.42
C ASP A 103 16.36 -0.06 -6.93
N LEU A 104 15.21 0.39 -7.43
CA LEU A 104 14.86 0.32 -8.85
C LEU A 104 14.35 1.70 -9.28
N PRO A 105 15.01 2.38 -10.23
CA PRO A 105 14.61 3.71 -10.67
C PRO A 105 13.27 3.68 -11.41
N LEU A 106 12.47 4.73 -11.22
CA LEU A 106 11.08 4.80 -11.71
C LEU A 106 10.86 5.94 -12.70
N ALA A 107 10.16 5.63 -13.79
CA ALA A 107 9.73 6.59 -14.80
C ALA A 107 8.23 6.43 -15.12
N PRO A 108 7.55 7.47 -15.62
CA PRO A 108 6.22 7.31 -16.22
C PRO A 108 6.25 6.34 -17.40
N LEU A 109 5.25 5.48 -17.50
CA LEU A 109 5.10 4.55 -18.62
C LEU A 109 4.66 5.33 -19.87
N ARG A 110 5.50 5.37 -20.91
CA ARG A 110 5.28 6.17 -22.13
C ARG A 110 3.92 5.91 -22.80
N LYS A 111 3.47 4.66 -22.82
CA LYS A 111 2.24 4.23 -23.50
C LYS A 111 0.96 4.45 -22.67
N LYS A 112 1.07 4.75 -21.37
CA LYS A 112 -0.09 4.83 -20.46
C LYS A 112 0.08 5.90 -19.39
N SER A 113 -0.60 7.03 -19.61
CA SER A 113 -0.61 8.17 -18.68
C SER A 113 -1.06 7.75 -17.27
N GLY A 114 -0.36 8.25 -16.25
CA GLY A 114 -0.66 7.97 -14.84
C GLY A 114 -0.16 6.61 -14.33
N VAL A 115 0.48 5.80 -15.18
CA VAL A 115 1.15 4.56 -14.78
C VAL A 115 2.66 4.78 -14.75
N MET A 116 3.31 4.21 -13.77
CA MET A 116 4.76 4.24 -13.57
C MET A 116 5.36 2.86 -13.86
N THR A 117 6.61 2.81 -14.31
CA THR A 117 7.37 1.59 -14.58
C THR A 117 8.79 1.72 -14.05
N VAL A 118 9.47 0.57 -13.90
CA VAL A 118 10.93 0.56 -13.72
C VAL A 118 11.59 0.93 -15.05
N ASP A 119 12.56 1.85 -15.01
CA ASP A 119 13.36 2.26 -16.16
C ASP A 119 14.77 2.63 -15.69
N GLU A 120 15.74 1.76 -15.97
CA GLU A 120 17.15 1.95 -15.56
C GLU A 120 17.86 3.08 -16.32
N LYS A 121 17.37 3.44 -17.51
CA LYS A 121 18.02 4.45 -18.36
C LYS A 121 17.56 5.85 -18.02
N SER A 122 16.26 6.04 -17.77
CA SER A 122 15.66 7.37 -17.62
C SER A 122 14.87 7.56 -16.32
N GLY A 123 14.77 6.52 -15.49
CA GLY A 123 14.05 6.57 -14.23
C GLY A 123 14.74 7.41 -13.16
N LYS A 124 13.93 8.03 -12.31
CA LYS A 124 14.43 8.74 -11.12
C LYS A 124 14.72 7.72 -10.03
N LYS A 125 15.83 7.91 -9.30
CA LYS A 125 16.20 7.07 -8.13
C LYS A 125 15.01 6.90 -7.20
N ALA A 126 14.75 5.63 -6.85
CA ALA A 126 13.69 5.28 -5.93
C ALA A 126 14.11 4.07 -5.09
N VAL A 127 14.04 4.21 -3.76
CA VAL A 127 14.48 3.19 -2.80
C VAL A 127 13.36 2.90 -1.82
N THR A 128 13.03 1.62 -1.68
CA THR A 128 12.05 1.10 -0.71
C THR A 128 12.67 -0.02 0.10
N ARG A 129 12.73 0.12 1.43
CA ARG A 129 13.03 -0.99 2.32
C ARG A 129 11.75 -1.68 2.77
N TYR A 130 11.84 -2.95 3.12
CA TYR A 130 10.72 -3.67 3.69
C TYR A 130 11.18 -4.72 4.69
N LYS A 131 10.27 -5.06 5.60
CA LYS A 131 10.40 -6.14 6.57
C LYS A 131 9.14 -6.99 6.51
N VAL A 132 9.31 -8.29 6.37
CA VAL A 132 8.21 -9.26 6.39
C VAL A 132 7.83 -9.50 7.84
N GLU A 133 6.57 -9.22 8.16
CA GLU A 133 6.01 -9.40 9.50
C GLU A 133 5.35 -10.78 9.62
N GLU A 134 4.67 -11.26 8.57
CA GLU A 134 4.00 -12.56 8.59
C GLU A 134 3.86 -13.17 7.19
N ASN A 135 4.13 -14.48 7.05
CA ASN A 135 3.90 -15.24 5.81
C ASN A 135 2.67 -16.15 5.95
N PHE A 136 1.84 -16.19 4.90
CA PHE A 136 0.57 -16.95 4.84
C PHE A 136 0.53 -18.02 3.73
N GLY A 137 1.67 -18.30 3.09
CA GLY A 137 1.75 -19.27 1.99
C GLY A 137 1.67 -18.58 0.64
N ASN A 138 0.53 -18.03 0.25
CA ASN A 138 0.34 -17.35 -1.02
C ASN A 138 0.22 -15.81 -0.91
N CYS A 139 0.39 -15.28 0.30
CA CYS A 139 0.52 -13.86 0.59
C CYS A 139 1.46 -13.66 1.78
N PHE A 140 1.97 -12.44 1.94
CA PHE A 140 2.68 -12.03 3.15
C PHE A 140 2.33 -10.59 3.54
N PHE A 141 2.39 -10.31 4.84
CA PHE A 141 2.22 -8.99 5.42
C PHE A 141 3.61 -8.39 5.71
N ALA A 142 3.80 -7.13 5.31
CA ALA A 142 5.08 -6.46 5.45
C ALA A 142 4.93 -5.02 5.92
N GLY A 143 5.87 -4.59 6.78
CA GLY A 143 6.21 -3.19 6.97
C GLY A 143 7.06 -2.69 5.80
N VAL A 144 6.73 -1.51 5.30
CA VAL A 144 7.33 -0.92 4.09
C VAL A 144 7.79 0.50 4.38
N PHE A 145 9.05 0.79 4.08
CA PHE A 145 9.73 2.02 4.46
C PHE A 145 10.31 2.68 3.19
N PRO A 146 9.51 3.50 2.48
CA PRO A 146 9.99 4.21 1.30
C PRO A 146 10.93 5.35 1.72
N GLU A 147 12.20 5.28 1.33
CA GLU A 147 13.17 6.35 1.57
C GLU A 147 12.87 7.56 0.67
N THR A 148 12.56 7.28 -0.60
CA THR A 148 12.09 8.28 -1.56
C THR A 148 10.56 8.38 -1.59
N GLY A 149 10.01 9.29 -2.40
CA GLY A 149 8.56 9.52 -2.51
C GLY A 149 8.05 9.62 -3.95
N LYS A 150 8.42 8.68 -4.82
CA LYS A 150 7.96 8.70 -6.22
C LYS A 150 6.52 8.20 -6.35
N THR A 151 5.81 8.67 -7.37
CA THR A 151 4.44 8.22 -7.68
C THR A 151 4.38 6.70 -7.79
N HIS A 152 3.40 6.07 -7.14
CA HIS A 152 3.20 4.61 -7.12
C HIS A 152 4.42 3.78 -6.68
N GLN A 153 5.43 4.37 -6.03
CA GLN A 153 6.72 3.72 -5.81
C GLN A 153 6.62 2.32 -5.19
N ILE A 154 5.93 2.20 -4.06
CA ILE A 154 5.74 0.93 -3.36
C ILE A 154 5.09 -0.10 -4.29
N ARG A 155 4.05 0.31 -5.01
CA ARG A 155 3.25 -0.54 -5.88
C ARG A 155 4.08 -1.11 -7.03
N VAL A 156 4.84 -0.24 -7.72
CA VAL A 156 5.71 -0.62 -8.83
C VAL A 156 6.87 -1.48 -8.36
N HIS A 157 7.54 -1.11 -7.27
CA HIS A 157 8.66 -1.85 -6.72
C HIS A 157 8.29 -3.30 -6.37
N PHE A 158 7.19 -3.47 -5.65
CA PHE A 158 6.73 -4.79 -5.26
C PHE A 158 6.24 -5.61 -6.46
N ALA A 159 5.56 -4.99 -7.43
CA ALA A 159 5.22 -5.66 -8.68
C ALA A 159 6.48 -6.11 -9.46
N ALA A 160 7.50 -5.26 -9.57
CA ALA A 160 8.74 -5.55 -10.30
C ALA A 160 9.51 -6.74 -9.68
N ILE A 161 9.47 -6.90 -8.36
CA ILE A 161 10.10 -8.06 -7.71
C ILE A 161 9.23 -9.32 -7.72
N GLY A 162 7.97 -9.24 -8.18
CA GLY A 162 7.05 -10.38 -8.31
C GLY A 162 6.06 -10.55 -7.14
N HIS A 163 5.91 -9.53 -6.30
CA HIS A 163 5.06 -9.54 -5.11
C HIS A 163 4.09 -8.36 -5.08
N PRO A 164 3.25 -8.14 -6.12
CA PRO A 164 2.38 -6.96 -6.19
C PRO A 164 1.45 -6.86 -4.96
N VAL A 165 1.01 -5.63 -4.69
CA VAL A 165 0.08 -5.34 -3.59
C VAL A 165 -1.26 -6.01 -3.87
N VAL A 166 -1.80 -6.73 -2.88
CA VAL A 166 -3.12 -7.38 -2.97
C VAL A 166 -4.19 -6.32 -3.28
N GLY A 167 -4.99 -6.56 -4.32
CA GLY A 167 -6.08 -5.67 -4.73
C GLY A 167 -5.66 -4.49 -5.61
N ASP A 168 -4.38 -4.39 -6.01
CA ASP A 168 -3.90 -3.32 -6.89
C ASP A 168 -4.27 -3.55 -8.37
N ARG A 169 -5.40 -3.01 -8.82
CA ARG A 169 -5.90 -3.23 -10.19
C ARG A 169 -4.98 -2.75 -11.32
N VAL A 170 -4.02 -1.87 -11.05
CA VAL A 170 -3.10 -1.35 -12.08
C VAL A 170 -1.92 -2.27 -12.26
N TYR A 171 -1.28 -2.66 -11.15
CA TYR A 171 -0.03 -3.42 -11.16
C TYR A 171 -0.23 -4.94 -11.00
N ASP A 172 -1.46 -5.39 -10.71
CA ASP A 172 -1.89 -6.80 -10.68
C ASP A 172 -2.13 -7.39 -12.09
N ARG A 173 -2.09 -6.58 -13.17
CA ARG A 173 -2.46 -7.05 -14.53
C ARG A 173 -1.53 -6.63 -15.67
N ILE A 174 -0.41 -5.97 -15.42
CA ILE A 174 0.26 -5.22 -16.50
C ILE A 174 1.78 -5.43 -16.46
N GLU A 175 2.33 -5.66 -17.66
CA GLU A 175 3.66 -5.42 -18.29
C GLU A 175 4.86 -4.93 -17.44
N ALA A 176 4.65 -4.33 -16.27
CA ALA A 176 5.69 -3.93 -15.31
C ALA A 176 6.32 -5.12 -14.57
N VAL A 177 5.63 -6.25 -14.53
CA VAL A 177 6.24 -7.55 -14.20
C VAL A 177 6.95 -7.99 -15.47
N GLY A 178 8.28 -7.86 -15.52
CA GLY A 178 9.06 -8.34 -16.66
C GLY A 178 8.63 -9.76 -17.05
N GLU A 179 8.58 -10.04 -18.36
CA GLU A 179 7.97 -11.25 -18.94
C GLU A 179 8.37 -12.54 -18.20
N ALA A 180 9.63 -12.63 -17.77
CA ALA A 180 10.21 -13.75 -17.02
C ALA A 180 9.45 -14.13 -15.73
N LYS A 181 8.73 -13.19 -15.10
CA LYS A 181 8.02 -13.45 -13.83
C LYS A 181 6.50 -13.59 -13.98
N ARG A 182 5.96 -13.40 -15.20
CA ARG A 182 4.52 -13.44 -15.46
C ARG A 182 3.91 -14.81 -15.19
N ALA A 183 4.55 -15.89 -15.62
CA ALA A 183 4.04 -17.26 -15.43
C ALA A 183 3.96 -17.65 -13.93
N SER A 184 4.98 -17.30 -13.14
CA SER A 184 5.00 -17.53 -11.70
C SER A 184 3.88 -16.75 -10.99
N TYR A 185 3.63 -15.52 -11.44
CA TYR A 185 2.57 -14.68 -10.92
C TYR A 185 1.16 -15.20 -11.26
N GLU A 186 0.90 -15.60 -12.51
CA GLU A 186 -0.41 -16.16 -12.90
C GLU A 186 -0.72 -17.47 -12.15
N LYS A 187 0.28 -18.33 -11.95
CA LYS A 187 0.15 -19.54 -11.12
C LYS A 187 -0.23 -19.20 -9.67
N MET A 188 0.48 -18.25 -9.08
CA MET A 188 0.24 -17.78 -7.71
C MET A 188 -1.15 -17.15 -7.53
N LYS A 189 -1.66 -16.47 -8.57
CA LYS A 189 -3.01 -15.91 -8.63
C LYS A 189 -4.08 -17.01 -8.75
N ALA A 190 -3.83 -18.03 -9.57
CA ALA A 190 -4.70 -19.20 -9.76
C ALA A 190 -4.80 -20.06 -8.49
N GLU A 191 -3.74 -20.13 -7.69
CA GLU A 191 -3.71 -20.78 -6.36
C GLU A 191 -4.51 -20.00 -5.29
N GLY A 192 -5.17 -18.91 -5.69
CA GLY A 192 -6.27 -18.27 -4.98
C GLY A 192 -5.84 -17.07 -4.16
N ALA A 193 -5.83 -15.89 -4.79
CA ALA A 193 -5.73 -14.62 -4.06
C ALA A 193 -6.67 -14.64 -2.83
N PRO A 194 -6.25 -14.10 -1.66
CA PRO A 194 -7.13 -13.98 -0.50
C PRO A 194 -8.45 -13.32 -0.90
N ALA A 195 -9.53 -13.78 -0.26
CA ALA A 195 -10.94 -13.45 -0.49
C ALA A 195 -11.17 -12.08 -1.13
N ALA A 196 -12.04 -12.00 -2.15
CA ALA A 196 -12.33 -10.84 -3.00
C ALA A 196 -12.13 -9.46 -2.32
N VAL A 197 -10.88 -8.98 -2.31
CA VAL A 197 -10.54 -7.72 -1.64
C VAL A 197 -11.03 -6.58 -2.52
N LYS A 198 -11.80 -5.66 -1.93
CA LYS A 198 -12.47 -4.58 -2.68
C LYS A 198 -11.53 -3.47 -3.14
N ARG A 199 -10.35 -3.35 -2.52
CA ARG A 199 -9.35 -2.30 -2.78
C ARG A 199 -7.91 -2.79 -2.62
N MET A 200 -6.98 -1.94 -3.02
CA MET A 200 -5.56 -2.12 -2.74
C MET A 200 -5.27 -2.09 -1.23
N LEU A 201 -4.60 -3.12 -0.73
CA LEU A 201 -4.18 -3.23 0.68
C LEU A 201 -2.83 -2.57 0.91
N LEU A 202 -2.82 -1.24 0.74
CA LEU A 202 -1.71 -0.36 1.12
C LEU A 202 -2.20 0.69 2.14
N HIS A 203 -1.44 0.86 3.23
CA HIS A 203 -1.80 1.76 4.33
C HIS A 203 -0.57 2.52 4.84
N SER A 204 -0.63 3.86 4.83
CA SER A 204 0.34 4.76 5.45
C SER A 204 0.15 4.72 6.97
N ALA A 205 0.88 3.82 7.65
CA ALA A 205 0.67 3.52 9.05
C ALA A 205 1.25 4.59 9.98
N VAL A 206 2.46 5.09 9.68
CA VAL A 206 3.15 6.10 10.49
C VAL A 206 3.86 7.12 9.61
N VAL A 207 3.77 8.38 9.99
CA VAL A 207 4.64 9.45 9.47
C VAL A 207 5.27 10.18 10.65
N SER A 208 6.58 10.34 10.61
CA SER A 208 7.37 11.00 11.65
C SER A 208 8.27 12.07 11.05
N PHE A 209 8.31 13.24 11.68
CA PHE A 209 9.11 14.38 11.26
C PHE A 209 9.28 15.37 12.41
N ARG A 210 10.28 16.25 12.28
CA ARG A 210 10.47 17.38 13.18
C ARG A 210 9.38 18.44 12.95
N HIS A 211 8.51 18.63 13.92
CA HIS A 211 7.38 19.55 13.81
C HIS A 211 7.84 21.03 13.63
N PRO A 212 7.32 21.79 12.65
CA PRO A 212 7.79 23.15 12.37
C PRO A 212 7.59 24.16 13.52
N GLY A 213 6.48 24.07 14.25
CA GLY A 213 6.19 24.90 15.43
C GLY A 213 6.97 24.47 16.66
N THR A 214 6.63 23.30 17.22
CA THR A 214 7.23 22.77 18.47
C THR A 214 8.72 22.43 18.37
N ARG A 215 9.26 22.23 17.16
CA ARG A 215 10.64 21.76 16.87
C ARG A 215 10.99 20.39 17.43
N LYS A 216 10.02 19.64 17.96
CA LYS A 216 10.18 18.27 18.47
C LYS A 216 9.99 17.24 17.36
N GLU A 217 10.61 16.07 17.52
CA GLU A 217 10.27 14.90 16.69
C GLU A 217 8.89 14.39 17.09
N GLU A 218 7.97 14.39 16.15
CA GLU A 218 6.59 13.93 16.36
C GLU A 218 6.28 12.77 15.42
N SER A 219 5.39 11.88 15.86
CA SER A 219 5.02 10.67 15.13
C SER A 219 3.51 10.47 15.17
N PHE A 220 2.89 10.47 13.99
CA PHE A 220 1.46 10.25 13.84
C PHE A 220 1.21 8.84 13.34
N ARG A 221 0.33 8.09 14.02
CA ARG A 221 0.04 6.68 13.72
C ARG A 221 -1.43 6.46 13.43
N ALA A 222 -1.75 6.03 12.21
CA ALA A 222 -3.10 5.62 11.87
C ALA A 222 -3.34 4.18 12.35
N PRO A 223 -4.51 3.87 12.93
CA PRO A 223 -4.86 2.49 13.25
C PRO A 223 -5.02 1.67 11.97
N LEU A 224 -4.68 0.38 12.06
CA LEU A 224 -4.87 -0.54 10.95
C LEU A 224 -6.35 -0.57 10.55
N PRO A 225 -6.70 -0.39 9.27
CA PRO A 225 -8.10 -0.42 8.82
C PRO A 225 -8.75 -1.80 9.03
N ASP A 226 -10.08 -1.84 9.21
CA ASP A 226 -10.77 -3.09 9.52
C ASP A 226 -10.71 -4.13 8.39
N ASP A 227 -10.65 -3.69 7.14
CA ASP A 227 -10.48 -4.60 6.00
C ASP A 227 -9.10 -5.28 5.99
N PHE A 228 -8.05 -4.60 6.46
CA PHE A 228 -6.75 -5.21 6.73
C PHE A 228 -6.85 -6.23 7.86
N LYS A 229 -7.46 -5.87 9.00
CA LYS A 229 -7.60 -6.79 10.15
C LYS A 229 -8.32 -8.06 9.73
N LEU A 230 -9.47 -7.92 9.09
CA LEU A 230 -10.29 -9.04 8.61
C LEU A 230 -9.51 -9.91 7.61
N THR A 231 -8.79 -9.30 6.67
CA THR A 231 -8.02 -10.05 5.67
C THR A 231 -6.87 -10.81 6.32
N LEU A 232 -6.16 -10.21 7.27
CA LEU A 232 -5.10 -10.87 8.04
C LEU A 232 -5.65 -12.05 8.85
N GLU A 233 -6.79 -11.89 9.52
CA GLU A 233 -7.44 -12.98 10.25
C GLU A 233 -7.82 -14.13 9.33
N LEU A 234 -8.46 -13.85 8.19
CA LEU A 234 -8.82 -14.87 7.20
C LEU A 234 -7.58 -15.61 6.66
N LEU A 235 -6.49 -14.89 6.41
CA LEU A 235 -5.22 -15.48 5.99
C LEU A 235 -4.61 -16.38 7.06
N ARG A 236 -4.64 -15.97 8.34
CA ARG A 236 -4.19 -16.78 9.48
C ARG A 236 -5.00 -18.06 9.62
N VAL A 237 -6.33 -17.96 9.49
CA VAL A 237 -7.23 -19.11 9.54
C VAL A 237 -6.93 -20.08 8.40
N LYS A 238 -6.80 -19.60 7.15
CA LYS A 238 -6.41 -20.44 6.00
C LYS A 238 -5.08 -21.15 6.22
N LYS A 239 -4.08 -20.46 6.76
CA LYS A 239 -2.76 -21.04 7.07
C LYS A 239 -2.85 -22.19 8.08
N ARG A 240 -3.66 -22.06 9.14
CA ARG A 240 -3.88 -23.12 10.13
C ARG A 240 -4.48 -24.37 9.48
N PHE A 241 -5.56 -24.21 8.71
CA PHE A 241 -6.22 -25.33 8.03
C PHE A 241 -5.37 -25.95 6.91
N ALA A 242 -4.50 -25.17 6.25
CA ALA A 242 -3.54 -25.72 5.29
C ALA A 242 -2.50 -26.62 5.95
N GLY A 243 -2.11 -26.33 7.19
CA GLY A 243 -1.21 -27.18 8.00
C GLY A 243 -1.87 -28.44 8.56
N GLU A 244 -3.19 -28.45 8.72
CA GLU A 244 -3.97 -29.58 9.27
C GLU A 244 -4.45 -30.59 8.20
N ARG A 245 -4.38 -30.23 6.91
CA ARG A 245 -4.67 -31.16 5.80
C ARG A 245 -3.57 -32.22 5.68
N LYS A 246 -3.66 -33.31 6.47
CA LYS A 246 -3.12 -34.60 6.01
C LYS A 246 -3.79 -34.93 4.67
N PRO A 247 -3.07 -35.44 3.66
CA PRO A 247 -3.70 -35.87 2.43
C PRO A 247 -4.75 -36.92 2.81
N LEU A 248 -6.03 -36.64 2.47
CA LEU A 248 -7.06 -37.67 2.48
C LEU A 248 -6.53 -38.79 1.57
N LYS A 249 -6.21 -39.94 2.16
CA LYS A 249 -5.95 -41.15 1.37
C LYS A 249 -7.16 -41.32 0.46
N PRO A 250 -6.98 -41.53 -0.86
CA PRO A 250 -8.11 -41.72 -1.75
C PRO A 250 -8.94 -42.91 -1.22
N ALA A 251 -10.17 -42.61 -0.79
CA ALA A 251 -11.15 -43.62 -0.42
C ALA A 251 -11.69 -44.28 -1.69
N VAL A 252 -10.86 -45.08 -2.35
CA VAL A 252 -11.28 -45.93 -3.46
C VAL A 252 -10.66 -47.32 -3.28
N ARG A 253 -11.24 -48.09 -2.36
CA ARG A 253 -11.16 -49.55 -2.38
C ARG A 253 -12.21 -50.15 -1.45
N LEU A 254 -13.45 -50.22 -1.94
CA LEU A 254 -14.49 -51.15 -1.47
C LEU A 254 -15.64 -51.01 -2.45
N LEU A 255 -15.62 -51.83 -3.52
CA LEU A 255 -16.76 -52.32 -4.31
C LEU A 255 -16.24 -53.08 -5.56
N LYS A 256 -15.37 -54.07 -5.37
CA LYS A 256 -15.15 -55.16 -6.35
C LYS A 256 -14.73 -56.43 -5.61
N LYS A 257 -15.70 -57.03 -4.92
CA LYS A 257 -15.72 -58.46 -4.57
C LYS A 257 -17.12 -58.80 -4.06
N LYS A 258 -18.04 -59.08 -4.99
CA LYS A 258 -19.16 -60.01 -4.87
C LYS A 258 -19.81 -60.12 -6.25
N GLY A 259 -19.83 -61.34 -6.77
CA GLY A 259 -20.22 -61.68 -8.14
C GLY A 259 -19.40 -62.86 -8.66
N LYS A 260 -19.34 -63.94 -7.88
CA LYS A 260 -19.23 -65.29 -8.42
C LYS A 260 -20.67 -65.70 -8.67
N GLU A 261 -21.01 -65.96 -9.92
CA GLU A 261 -21.81 -67.09 -10.39
C GLU A 261 -21.29 -67.43 -11.79
#